data_AF-S6WI30-F1
#
_entry.id   AF-S6WI30-F1
#
_cell.length_a   1.000
_cell.length_b   1.000
_cell.length_c   1.000
_cell.angle_alpha   90.00
_cell.angle_beta   90.00
_cell.angle_gamma   90.00
#
_symmetry.space_group_name_H-M   'P 1'
#
loop_
_entity.id
_entity.type
_entity.pdbx_description
1 polymer ?
#
loop_
_entity_poly.entity_id
_entity_poly.type
_entity_poly.pdbx_seq_one_letter_code
_entity_poly.pdbx_strand_id
1 'polypeptide(L)' 'MPFTLVGPCEFREEIRKSRFITLAAPIASPDDAQAFIEQHSDLNATHNCWAWKLGSQYRSNDDGEPGGT' A
#
# COMPACT_ATOMS: atom_id res chain seq x y z
N MET A 1 -4.18 15.37 16.98
CA MET A 1 -2.81 15.17 16.43
C MET A 1 -2.88 14.03 15.44
N PRO A 2 -2.34 14.18 14.22
CA PRO A 2 -2.26 13.05 13.30
C PRO A 2 -1.29 12.00 13.88
N PHE A 3 -1.67 10.73 13.79
CA PHE A 3 -0.79 9.61 14.12
C PHE A 3 -0.12 9.12 12.83
N THR A 4 1.11 8.63 12.98
CA THR A 4 1.86 7.97 11.89
C THR A 4 2.46 6.67 12.42
N LEU A 5 2.83 5.77 11.50
CA LEU A 5 3.52 4.55 11.85
C LEU A 5 4.90 4.85 12.44
N VAL A 6 5.30 4.11 13.46
CA VAL A 6 6.64 4.21 14.07
C VAL A 6 7.73 3.58 13.21
N GLY A 7 7.34 2.73 12.25
CA GLY A 7 8.22 2.02 11.34
C GLY A 7 7.41 1.16 10.37
N PRO A 8 8.08 0.43 9.45
CA PRO A 8 7.41 -0.47 8.53
C PRO A 8 6.72 -1.62 9.28
N CYS A 9 5.54 -2.00 8.82
CA CYS A 9 4.79 -3.15 9.30
C CYS A 9 4.22 -3.94 8.13
N GLU A 10 4.12 -5.25 8.34
CA GLU A 10 3.55 -6.19 7.39
C GLU A 10 2.36 -6.91 8.03
N PHE A 11 1.32 -7.12 7.24
CA PHE A 11 0.22 -8.01 7.57
C PHE A 11 -0.06 -8.94 6.40
N ARG A 12 -0.40 -10.20 6.70
CA ARG A 12 -0.72 -11.20 5.69
C ARG A 12 -1.99 -11.93 6.09
N GLU A 13 -2.91 -12.07 5.15
CA GLU A 13 -4.16 -12.77 5.35
C GLU A 13 -4.50 -13.62 4.14
N GLU A 14 -5.09 -14.79 4.38
CA GLU A 14 -5.64 -15.62 3.32
C GLU A 14 -7.17 -15.60 3.41
N ILE A 15 -7.81 -15.12 2.35
CA ILE A 15 -9.27 -15.04 2.25
C ILE A 15 -9.68 -15.82 1.01
N ARG A 16 -10.48 -16.89 1.18
CA ARG A 16 -11.04 -17.67 0.06
C ARG A 16 -9.99 -18.13 -0.96
N LYS A 17 -8.82 -18.60 -0.50
CA LYS A 17 -7.65 -19.03 -1.31
C LYS A 17 -6.91 -17.90 -2.03
N SER A 18 -7.33 -16.65 -1.85
CA SER A 18 -6.56 -15.48 -2.26
C SER A 18 -5.67 -15.04 -1.10
N ARG A 19 -4.42 -14.70 -1.41
CA ARG A 19 -3.45 -14.20 -0.44
C ARG A 19 -3.37 -12.68 -0.55
N PHE A 20 -3.60 -12.01 0.56
CA PHE A 20 -3.47 -10.57 0.71
C PHE A 20 -2.24 -10.26 1.55
N ILE A 21 -1.36 -9.42 1.03
CA ILE A 21 -0.15 -8.98 1.73
C ILE A 21 -0.21 -7.45 1.78
N THR A 22 -0.28 -6.91 2.99
CA THR A 22 -0.29 -5.47 3.24
C THR A 22 1.06 -5.07 3.81
N LEU A 23 1.69 -4.11 3.15
CA LEU A 23 2.93 -3.49 3.60
C LEU A 23 2.66 -2.01 3.83
N ALA A 24 2.98 -1.52 5.02
CA ALA A 24 2.76 -0.12 5.38
C ALA A 24 3.99 0.45 6.06
N ALA A 25 4.36 1.68 5.72
CA ALA A 25 5.51 2.37 6.29
C ALA A 25 5.21 3.87 6.44
N PRO A 26 5.84 4.57 7.38
CA PRO A 26 5.78 6.02 7.41
C PRO A 26 6.54 6.60 6.21
N ILE A 27 5.99 7.66 5.62
CA ILE A 27 6.61 8.41 4.53
C ILE A 27 6.88 9.84 4.96
N ALA A 28 8.01 10.39 4.54
CA ALA A 28 8.35 11.80 4.76
C ALA A 28 8.11 12.66 3.52
N SER A 29 8.03 12.03 2.34
CA SER A 29 7.83 12.68 1.05
C SER A 29 6.98 11.81 0.11
N PRO A 30 6.40 12.38 -0.97
CA PRO A 30 5.75 11.59 -2.01
C PRO A 30 6.71 10.65 -2.74
N ASP A 31 8.01 11.00 -2.80
CA ASP A 31 9.06 10.20 -3.42
C ASP A 31 9.34 8.93 -2.60
N ASP A 32 9.37 9.04 -1.26
CA ASP A 32 9.42 7.88 -0.36
C ASP A 32 8.27 6.91 -0.62
N ALA A 33 7.06 7.45 -0.84
CA ALA A 33 5.89 6.62 -1.12
C ALA A 33 6.07 5.86 -2.44
N GLN A 34 6.52 6.55 -3.49
CA GLN A 34 6.74 5.98 -4.81
C GLN A 34 7.84 4.90 -4.76
N ALA A 35 8.97 5.19 -4.11
CA ALA A 35 10.06 4.24 -3.93
C ALA A 35 9.62 3.01 -3.13
N PHE A 36 8.82 3.20 -2.07
CA PHE A 36 8.27 2.10 -1.27
C PHE A 36 7.34 1.20 -2.10
N ILE A 37 6.47 1.80 -2.91
CA ILE A 37 5.57 1.06 -3.80
C ILE A 37 6.38 0.25 -4.82
N GLU A 38 7.36 0.87 -5.49
CA GLU A 38 8.18 0.18 -6.50
C GLU A 38 9.02 -0.96 -5.91
N GLN A 39 9.57 -0.76 -4.71
CA GLN A 39 10.36 -1.79 -4.02
C GLN A 39 9.52 -3.01 -3.61
N HIS A 40 8.25 -2.81 -3.29
CA HIS A 40 7.39 -3.85 -2.72
C HIS A 40 6.31 -4.36 -3.69
N SER A 41 6.24 -3.82 -4.91
CA SER A 41 5.37 -4.35 -5.96
C SER A 41 5.88 -5.72 -6.41
N ASP A 42 4.98 -6.70 -6.51
CA ASP A 42 5.28 -8.04 -6.98
C ASP A 42 4.67 -8.26 -8.36
N LEU A 43 5.51 -8.61 -9.34
CA LEU A 43 5.09 -8.90 -10.71
C LEU A 43 4.20 -10.14 -10.82
N ASN A 44 4.19 -11.00 -9.80
CA ASN A 44 3.35 -12.20 -9.73
C ASN A 44 2.04 -11.95 -8.97
N ALA A 45 1.87 -10.78 -8.34
CA ALA A 45 0.60 -10.44 -7.70
C ALA A 45 -0.47 -10.19 -8.77
N THR A 46 -1.71 -10.60 -8.48
CA THR A 46 -2.85 -10.32 -9.37
C THR A 46 -3.15 -8.83 -9.43
N HIS A 47 -2.97 -8.13 -8.29
CA HIS A 47 -3.11 -6.68 -8.17
C HIS A 47 -2.07 -6.17 -7.17
N ASN A 48 -1.45 -5.03 -7.48
CA ASN A 48 -0.58 -4.28 -6.57
C ASN A 48 -1.26 -2.99 -6.11
N CYS A 49 -2.32 -3.13 -5.32
CA CYS A 49 -3.08 -2.00 -4.80
C CYS A 49 -2.27 -1.23 -3.78
N TRP A 50 -2.30 0.10 -3.86
CA TRP A 50 -1.59 0.96 -2.92
C TRP A 50 -2.35 2.25 -2.65
N ALA A 51 -2.10 2.82 -1.48
CA ALA A 51 -2.57 4.14 -1.11
C ALA A 51 -1.57 4.81 -0.16
N TRP A 52 -1.46 6.13 -0.24
CA TRP A 52 -0.67 6.91 0.70
C TRP A 52 -1.30 8.28 0.97
N LYS A 53 -0.95 8.84 2.13
CA LYS A 53 -1.35 10.19 2.54
C LYS A 53 -0.20 10.90 3.25
N LEU A 54 0.09 12.12 2.82
CA LEU A 54 1.09 12.99 3.41
C LEU A 54 0.50 14.40 3.58
N GLY A 55 0.12 14.74 4.81
CA GLY A 55 -0.60 15.98 5.11
C GLY A 55 -1.91 16.06 4.33
N SER A 56 -2.02 17.06 3.45
CA SER A 56 -3.18 17.25 2.56
C SER A 56 -3.09 16.48 1.24
N GLN A 57 -1.92 15.92 0.92
CA GLN A 57 -1.72 15.13 -0.29
C GLN A 57 -2.13 13.69 -0.03
N TYR A 58 -2.84 13.08 -0.98
CA TYR A 58 -3.19 11.67 -0.94
C TYR A 58 -3.28 11.13 -2.36
N ARG A 59 -2.94 9.86 -2.54
CA ARG A 59 -3.13 9.12 -3.79
C ARG A 59 -3.44 7.66 -3.47
N SER A 60 -4.15 7.02 -4.38
CA SER A 60 -4.43 5.59 -4.36
C SER A 60 -4.47 5.06 -5.78
N ASN A 61 -4.21 3.77 -5.93
CA ASN A 61 -4.33 3.02 -7.15
C ASN A 61 -4.78 1.60 -6.81
N ASP A 62 -5.91 1.19 -7.36
CA ASP A 62 -6.50 -0.12 -7.13
C ASP A 62 -6.02 -1.17 -8.15
N ASP A 63 -5.04 -0.83 -8.99
CA ASP A 63 -4.41 -1.73 -9.98
C ASP A 63 -5.41 -2.57 -10.80
N GLY A 64 -6.51 -1.94 -11.20
CA GLY A 64 -7.54 -2.56 -12.02
C GLY A 64 -8.46 -3.53 -11.27
N GLU A 65 -8.52 -3.50 -9.93
CA GLU A 65 -9.55 -4.23 -9.19
C GLU A 65 -10.95 -3.85 -9.72
N PRO A 66 -11.83 -4.83 -10.03
CA PRO A 66 -13.15 -4.56 -10.58
C PRO A 66 -13.97 -3.76 -9.56
N GLY A 67 -14.25 -2.49 -9.89
CA GLY A 67 -14.87 -1.53 -8.99
C GLY A 67 -16.17 -2.06 -8.35
N GLY A 68 -16.18 -2.15 -7.02
CA GLY A 68 -17.32 -2.62 -6.23
C GLY A 68 -17.01 -3.09 -4.81
N THR A 69 -15.88 -2.69 -4.21
CA THR A 69 -15.48 -3.00 -2.83
C THR A 69 -15.18 -1.73 -2.05
#